data_AF-A0A087ULE9-F1
#
_entry.id   AF-A0A087ULE9-F1
#
_cell.length_a   1.000
_cell.length_b   1.000
_cell.length_c   1.000
_cell.angle_alpha   90.00
_cell.angle_beta   90.00
_cell.angle_gamma   90.00
#
_symmetry.space_group_name_H-M   'P 1'
#
loop_
_entity.id
_entity.type
_entity.pdbx_description
1 polymer ?
#
loop_
_entity_poly.entity_id
_entity_poly.type
_entity_poly.pdbx_seq_one_letter_code
_entity_poly.pdbx_strand_id
1 'polypeptide(L)'
;REQAFVSSLAAAGLAIGVGRACAEGRVKTCGCGRVAREPPSADFKWGGCSDDVGYGVKAAKAFSSEPFDRHKFRADESVRLHRHNSRAGWRV
;
A
#
# COMPACT_ATOMS: atom_id res chain seq x y z
N ARG A 1 -14.47 -16.93 -2.40
CA ARG A 1 -13.20 -16.94 -1.61
C ARG A 1 -12.03 -16.43 -2.45
N GLU A 2 -12.02 -16.78 -3.72
CA GLU A 2 -11.06 -16.49 -4.78
C GLU A 2 -11.00 -14.98 -5.06
N GLN A 3 -12.16 -14.33 -5.15
CA GLN A 3 -12.23 -12.87 -5.33
C GLN A 3 -11.61 -12.09 -4.16
N ALA A 4 -11.74 -12.58 -2.94
CA ALA A 4 -11.13 -11.97 -1.76
C ALA A 4 -9.61 -12.05 -1.85
N PHE A 5 -9.08 -13.21 -2.24
CA PHE A 5 -7.66 -13.42 -2.46
C PHE A 5 -7.12 -12.51 -3.57
N VAL A 6 -7.78 -12.45 -4.73
CA VAL A 6 -7.35 -11.61 -5.86
C VAL A 6 -7.36 -10.12 -5.48
N SER A 7 -8.41 -9.66 -4.79
CA SER A 7 -8.52 -8.26 -4.36
C SER A 7 -7.42 -7.87 -3.37
N SER A 8 -7.09 -8.78 -2.45
CA SER A 8 -6.00 -8.63 -1.49
C SER A 8 -4.63 -8.61 -2.20
N LEU A 9 -4.37 -9.59 -3.06
CA LEU A 9 -3.09 -9.71 -3.77
C LEU A 9 -2.84 -8.51 -4.69
N ALA A 10 -3.86 -8.04 -5.42
CA ALA A 10 -3.76 -6.86 -6.26
C ALA A 10 -3.45 -5.60 -5.44
N ALA A 11 -4.12 -5.42 -4.31
CA ALA A 11 -3.87 -4.30 -3.39
C ALA A 11 -2.45 -4.33 -2.79
N ALA A 12 -1.96 -5.52 -2.43
CA ALA A 12 -0.59 -5.72 -1.96
C ALA A 12 0.43 -5.36 -3.05
N GLY A 13 0.21 -5.87 -4.27
CA GLY A 13 1.07 -5.62 -5.42
C GLY A 13 1.17 -4.14 -5.78
N LEU A 14 0.05 -3.40 -5.70
CA LEU A 14 0.04 -1.95 -5.88
C LEU A 14 0.86 -1.24 -4.79
N ALA A 15 0.70 -1.63 -3.53
CA ALA A 15 1.43 -1.00 -2.42
C ALA A 15 2.94 -1.19 -2.56
N ILE A 16 3.39 -2.41 -2.84
CA ILE A 16 4.81 -2.74 -3.00
C ILE A 16 5.37 -2.08 -4.27
N GLY A 17 4.67 -2.23 -5.40
CA GLY A 17 5.14 -1.73 -6.69
C GLY A 17 5.29 -0.21 -6.71
N VAL A 18 4.34 0.53 -6.14
CA VAL A 18 4.42 1.99 -6.05
C VAL A 18 5.51 2.41 -5.06
N GLY A 19 5.60 1.78 -3.89
CA GLY A 19 6.64 2.10 -2.91
C GLY A 19 8.05 1.91 -3.47
N ARG A 20 8.25 0.86 -4.27
CA ARG A 20 9.52 0.62 -4.98
C ARG A 20 9.77 1.63 -6.09
N ALA A 21 8.76 1.97 -6.88
CA ALA A 21 8.88 2.99 -7.92
C ALA A 21 9.25 4.37 -7.34
N CYS A 22 8.82 4.67 -6.11
CA CYS A 22 9.25 5.87 -5.37
C CYS A 22 10.74 5.83 -5.04
N ALA A 23 11.24 4.71 -4.49
CA ALA A 23 12.66 4.55 -4.17
C ALA A 23 13.57 4.57 -5.40
N GLU A 24 13.07 4.09 -6.54
CA GLU A 24 13.75 4.15 -7.84
C GLU A 24 13.69 5.55 -8.49
N GLY A 25 12.98 6.52 -7.89
CA GLY A 25 12.82 7.87 -8.44
C GLY A 25 11.92 7.94 -9.69
N ARG A 26 11.14 6.90 -9.98
CA ARG A 26 10.23 6.85 -11.13
C ARG A 26 8.97 7.68 -10.93
N VAL A 27 8.62 8.00 -9.68
CA VAL A 27 7.46 8.80 -9.32
C VAL A 27 7.91 10.08 -8.64
N LYS A 28 7.59 11.24 -9.25
CA LYS A 28 8.12 12.56 -8.82
C LYS A 28 7.58 13.07 -7.48
N THR A 29 6.47 12.53 -7.00
CA THR A 29 5.75 13.00 -5.80
C THR A 29 6.14 12.27 -4.51
N CYS A 30 7.07 11.32 -4.60
CA CYS A 30 7.59 10.53 -3.48
C CYS A 30 9.10 10.26 -3.69
N GLY A 31 9.72 9.59 -2.72
CA GLY A 31 11.14 9.25 -2.77
C GLY A 31 11.45 8.04 -1.90
N CYS A 32 12.57 8.07 -1.19
CA CYS A 32 12.94 6.99 -0.27
C CYS A 32 11.98 6.91 0.92
N GLY A 33 11.74 5.68 1.36
CA GLY A 33 11.01 5.38 2.59
C GLY A 33 11.70 5.96 3.83
N ARG A 34 10.93 6.04 4.91
CA ARG A 34 11.45 6.53 6.19
C ARG A 34 12.47 5.54 6.75
N VAL A 35 13.58 6.07 7.23
CA VAL A 35 14.56 5.31 8.00
C VAL A 35 13.92 4.80 9.28
N ALA A 36 14.27 3.58 9.69
CA ALA A 36 13.80 3.02 10.94
C ALA A 36 14.16 3.93 12.12
N ARG A 37 13.23 4.07 13.06
CA ARG A 37 13.43 4.89 14.27
C ARG A 37 14.27 4.17 15.32
N GLU A 38 14.38 2.85 15.20
CA GLU A 38 15.16 2.04 16.12
C GLU A 38 16.65 2.29 15.89
N PRO A 39 17.43 2.52 16.97
CA PRO A 39 18.88 2.63 16.84
C PRO A 39 19.43 1.36 16.19
N PRO A 40 20.34 1.46 15.23
CA PRO A 40 20.97 0.28 14.68
C PRO A 40 21.84 -0.38 15.76
N SER A 41 22.07 -1.70 15.66
CA SER A 41 23.03 -2.40 16.51
C SER A 41 24.46 -1.89 16.26
N ALA A 42 25.38 -2.18 17.19
CA ALA A 42 26.76 -1.66 17.12
C ALA A 42 27.48 -1.94 15.78
N ASP A 43 27.21 -3.08 15.16
CA ASP A 43 27.85 -3.54 13.91
C ASP A 43 27.01 -3.23 12.66
N PHE A 44 25.91 -2.50 12.80
CA PHE A 44 24.99 -2.18 11.71
C PHE A 44 24.78 -0.66 11.60
N LYS A 45 24.46 -0.20 10.40
CA LYS A 45 24.01 1.18 10.17
C LYS A 45 22.85 1.16 9.19
N TRP A 46 21.81 1.92 9.50
CA TRP A 46 20.79 2.23 8.51
C TRP A 46 21.41 3.06 7.38
N GLY A 47 21.02 2.76 6.15
CA GLY A 47 21.51 3.46 4.98
C GLY A 47 20.80 3.01 3.71
N GLY A 48 21.14 3.67 2.60
CA GLY A 48 20.51 3.43 1.31
C GLY A 48 19.14 4.08 1.18
N CYS A 49 18.37 3.61 0.20
CA CYS A 49 17.02 4.07 -0.11
C CYS A 49 16.07 2.88 0.02
N SER A 50 15.21 2.90 1.04
CA SER A 50 14.15 1.89 1.20
C SER A 50 12.93 2.26 0.36
N ASP A 51 12.10 1.26 0.06
CA ASP A 51 10.79 1.47 -0.56
C ASP A 51 9.91 2.39 0.31
N ASP A 52 9.23 3.35 -0.31
CA ASP A 52 8.25 4.19 0.40
C ASP A 52 6.91 3.45 0.53
N VAL A 53 6.88 2.47 1.42
CA VAL A 53 5.69 1.67 1.73
C VAL A 53 4.52 2.55 2.17
N GLY A 54 4.78 3.65 2.88
CA GLY A 54 3.74 4.58 3.31
C GLY A 54 3.04 5.26 2.14
N TYR A 55 3.79 5.67 1.12
CA TYR A 55 3.22 6.20 -0.12
C TYR A 55 2.53 5.10 -0.93
N GLY A 56 3.15 3.93 -1.03
CA GLY A 56 2.57 2.77 -1.71
C GLY A 56 1.19 2.38 -1.17
N VAL A 57 1.04 2.28 0.16
CA VAL A 57 -0.26 1.98 0.81
C VAL A 57 -1.30 3.07 0.54
N LYS A 58 -0.90 4.35 0.51
CA LYS A 58 -1.81 5.45 0.15
C LYS A 58 -2.32 5.30 -1.28
N ALA A 59 -1.42 4.98 -2.22
CA ALA A 59 -1.79 4.73 -3.61
C ALA A 59 -2.74 3.53 -3.70
N ALA A 60 -2.37 2.38 -3.11
CA ALA A 60 -3.22 1.19 -3.13
C ALA A 60 -4.62 1.45 -2.54
N LYS A 61 -4.70 2.20 -1.43
CA LYS A 61 -5.97 2.61 -0.84
C LYS A 61 -6.79 3.49 -1.78
N ALA A 62 -6.19 4.49 -2.42
CA ALA A 62 -6.87 5.35 -3.39
C ALA A 62 -7.40 4.50 -4.56
N PHE A 63 -6.59 3.62 -5.12
CA PHE A 63 -7.00 2.80 -6.27
C PHE A 63 -8.11 1.77 -5.93
N SER A 64 -8.07 1.10 -4.78
CA SER A 64 -9.08 0.06 -4.46
C SER A 64 -10.24 0.52 -3.59
N SER A 65 -10.21 1.74 -3.01
CA SER A 65 -11.29 2.24 -2.14
C SER A 65 -11.99 3.50 -2.66
N GLU A 66 -11.28 4.36 -3.39
CA GLU A 66 -11.79 5.66 -3.85
C GLU A 66 -12.75 5.60 -5.05
N PRO A 67 -12.80 4.54 -5.90
CA PRO A 67 -13.78 4.45 -6.98
C PRO A 67 -15.25 4.36 -6.53
N PHE A 68 -15.52 4.17 -5.24
CA PHE A 68 -16.89 3.98 -4.73
C PHE A 68 -17.39 5.26 -4.06
N ASP A 69 -18.39 5.91 -4.67
CA ASP A 69 -19.14 6.97 -3.99
C ASP A 69 -19.68 6.46 -2.64
N ARG A 70 -19.71 7.34 -1.63
CA ARG A 70 -20.18 7.09 -0.26
C ARG A 70 -21.57 6.46 -0.22
N HIS A 71 -22.42 6.77 -1.19
CA HIS A 71 -23.72 6.14 -1.36
C HIS A 71 -23.61 4.63 -1.65
N LYS A 72 -22.76 4.23 -2.61
CA LYS A 72 -22.49 2.82 -2.92
C LYS A 72 -21.85 2.08 -1.75
N PHE A 73 -20.92 2.72 -1.04
CA PHE A 73 -20.30 2.09 0.13
C PHE A 73 -21.32 1.72 1.23
N ARG A 74 -22.35 2.55 1.43
CA ARG A 74 -23.43 2.30 2.39
C ARG A 74 -24.44 1.28 1.88
N ALA A 75 -24.81 1.37 0.61
CA ALA A 75 -25.86 0.53 0.03
C ALA A 75 -25.38 -0.89 -0.30
N ASP A 76 -24.11 -1.07 -0.68
CA ASP A 76 -23.62 -2.30 -1.30
C ASP A 76 -22.63 -3.06 -0.40
N GLU A 77 -23.00 -4.27 0.01
CA GLU A 77 -22.16 -5.16 0.80
C GLU A 77 -20.93 -5.65 0.03
N SER A 78 -21.06 -5.90 -1.27
CA SER A 78 -19.96 -6.37 -2.11
C SER A 78 -18.84 -5.32 -2.19
N VAL A 79 -19.21 -4.04 -2.20
CA VAL A 79 -18.26 -2.91 -2.15
C VAL A 79 -17.53 -2.87 -0.81
N ARG A 80 -18.26 -3.07 0.31
CA ARG A 80 -17.63 -3.14 1.64
C ARG A 80 -16.69 -4.33 1.76
N LEU A 81 -17.09 -5.48 1.23
CA LEU A 81 -16.30 -6.70 1.24
C LEU A 81 -15.05 -6.55 0.36
N HIS A 82 -15.17 -5.98 -0.84
CA HIS A 82 -14.02 -5.68 -1.69
C HIS A 82 -13.01 -4.77 -0.97
N ARG A 83 -13.47 -3.67 -0.38
CA ARG A 83 -12.61 -2.77 0.41
C ARG A 83 -11.97 -3.49 1.60
N HIS A 84 -12.70 -4.36 2.28
CA HIS A 84 -12.16 -5.17 3.38
C HIS A 84 -11.03 -6.08 2.89
N ASN A 85 -11.26 -6.79 1.78
CA ASN A 85 -10.29 -7.70 1.18
C ASN A 85 -9.03 -6.97 0.69
N SER A 86 -9.19 -5.85 -0.03
CA SER A 86 -8.06 -5.02 -0.46
C SER A 86 -7.29 -4.43 0.73
N ARG A 87 -8.00 -4.06 1.81
CA ARG A 87 -7.37 -3.58 3.04
C ARG A 87 -6.51 -4.63 3.72
N ALA A 88 -6.86 -5.92 3.61
CA ALA A 88 -6.00 -7.00 4.08
C ALA A 88 -4.69 -7.07 3.27
N GLY A 89 -4.74 -6.73 1.98
CA GLY A 89 -3.61 -6.77 1.07
C GLY A 89 -2.54 -5.70 1.28
N TRP A 90 -2.89 -4.45 1.63
CA TRP A 90 -1.90 -3.39 1.84
C TRP A 90 -1.51 -3.17 3.32
N ARG A 91 -1.96 -4.04 4.23
CA ARG A 91 -1.67 -3.96 5.67
C ARG A 91 -0.60 -4.94 6.14
N VAL A 92 0.07 -5.60 5.20
CA VAL A 92 1.14 -6.57 5.46
C VAL A 92 2.43 -5.89 5.91
#